data_AF-A0A8T5S0H0-F1
#
_entry.id   AF-A0A8T5S0H0-F1
#
_cell.length_a   1.000
_cell.length_b   1.000
_cell.length_c   1.000
_cell.angle_alpha   90.00
_cell.angle_beta   90.00
_cell.angle_gamma   90.00
#
_symmetry.space_group_name_H-M   'P 1'
#
loop_
_entity.id
_entity.type
_entity.pdbx_description
1 polymer ?
#
loop_
_entity_poly.entity_id
_entity_poly.type
_entity_poly.pdbx_seq_one_letter_code
_entity_poly.pdbx_strand_id
1 'polypeptide(L)'
;MDIYDEIFRMCSEHGITFYSTLPCSHNLKFIQKLEDLDGEILENVDKPLIHIPLVREESGVSLSAGAYLGGRKTAMVIQNQ
;
A
#
# COMPACT_ATOMS: atom_id res chain seq x y z
N MET A 1 -3.81 4.79 -19.70
CA MET A 1 -3.44 4.84 -18.27
C MET A 1 -3.25 3.40 -17.82
N ASP A 2 -2.13 3.08 -17.15
CA ASP A 2 -1.90 1.73 -16.64
C ASP A 2 -2.93 1.41 -15.54
N ILE A 3 -3.39 0.16 -15.43
CA ILE A 3 -4.38 -0.23 -14.42
C ILE A 3 -3.85 0.01 -13.00
N TYR A 4 -2.54 -0.15 -12.80
CA TYR A 4 -1.87 0.13 -11.54
C TYR A 4 -1.90 1.62 -11.17
N ASP A 5 -1.81 2.50 -12.17
CA ASP A 5 -1.92 3.94 -11.94
C ASP A 5 -3.33 4.30 -11.49
N GLU A 6 -4.35 3.69 -12.11
CA GLU A 6 -5.74 3.94 -11.77
C GLU A 6 -6.09 3.43 -10.36
N ILE A 7 -5.65 2.22 -10.02
CA ILE A 7 -5.81 1.67 -8.66
C ILE A 7 -5.13 2.58 -7.64
N PHE A 8 -3.90 3.02 -7.91
CA PHE A 8 -3.17 3.91 -7.00
C PHE A 8 -3.89 5.25 -6.82
N ARG A 9 -4.40 5.83 -7.91
CA ARG A 9 -5.18 7.08 -7.88
C ARG A 9 -6.42 6.92 -6.99
N MET A 10 -7.21 5.88 -7.20
CA MET A 10 -8.41 5.61 -6.39
C MET A 10 -8.05 5.40 -4.91
N CYS A 11 -6.99 4.65 -4.61
CA CYS A 11 -6.54 4.44 -3.24
C CYS A 11 -6.15 5.76 -2.56
N SER A 12 -5.43 6.62 -3.29
CA SER A 12 -5.00 7.94 -2.82
C SER A 12 -6.19 8.87 -2.55
N GLU A 13 -7.17 8.92 -3.47
CA GLU A 13 -8.42 9.69 -3.31
C GLU A 13 -9.24 9.24 -2.10
N HIS A 14 -9.18 7.95 -1.75
CA HIS A 14 -9.81 7.42 -0.55
C HIS A 14 -8.96 7.55 0.72
N GLY A 15 -7.76 8.11 0.62
CA GLY A 15 -6.85 8.39 1.73
C GLY A 15 -6.08 7.17 2.25
N ILE A 16 -5.89 6.15 1.43
CA ILE A 16 -5.08 4.98 1.76
C ILE A 16 -3.60 5.38 1.70
N THR A 17 -2.96 5.33 2.86
CA THR A 17 -1.58 5.81 3.07
C THR A 17 -0.68 4.75 3.70
N PHE A 18 -1.16 3.52 3.85
CA PHE A 18 -0.39 2.43 4.41
C PHE A 18 -0.57 1.18 3.55
N TYR A 19 0.52 0.72 2.97
CA TYR A 19 0.53 -0.43 2.07
C TYR A 19 1.43 -1.50 2.64
N SER A 20 0.92 -2.71 2.73
CA SER A 20 1.75 -3.88 2.98
C SER A 20 1.68 -4.83 1.79
N THR A 21 2.82 -5.31 1.32
CA THR A 21 2.91 -6.01 0.04
C THR A 21 3.66 -7.31 0.17
N LEU A 22 3.13 -8.38 -0.41
CA LEU A 22 3.91 -9.61 -0.63
C LEU A 22 4.50 -9.57 -2.05
N PRO A 23 5.84 -9.50 -2.21
CA PRO A 23 6.45 -9.40 -3.53
C PRO A 23 6.14 -10.59 -4.44
N CYS A 24 5.64 -10.31 -5.64
CA CYS A 24 5.38 -11.29 -6.70
C CYS A 24 5.59 -10.62 -8.07
N SER A 25 5.96 -11.38 -9.09
CA SER A 25 6.23 -10.88 -10.45
C SER A 25 5.07 -10.08 -11.05
N HIS A 26 3.84 -10.40 -10.68
CA HIS A 26 2.63 -9.78 -11.21
C HIS A 26 2.30 -8.41 -10.61
N ASN A 27 2.79 -8.09 -9.42
CA ASN A 27 2.49 -6.81 -8.76
C ASN A 27 3.69 -5.85 -8.74
N LEU A 28 4.77 -6.20 -9.47
CA LEU A 28 6.05 -5.51 -9.41
C LEU A 28 5.94 -4.00 -9.70
N LYS A 29 5.21 -3.61 -10.75
CA LYS A 29 5.01 -2.19 -11.10
C LYS A 29 4.34 -1.39 -9.99
N PHE A 30 3.32 -1.98 -9.35
CA PHE A 30 2.62 -1.33 -8.26
C PHE A 30 3.52 -1.19 -7.02
N ILE A 31 4.29 -2.24 -6.70
CA ILE A 31 5.25 -2.22 -5.60
C ILE A 31 6.34 -1.17 -5.83
N GLN A 32 6.92 -1.10 -7.03
CA GLN A 32 7.93 -0.09 -7.37
C GLN A 32 7.38 1.33 -7.20
N LYS A 33 6.14 1.57 -7.63
CA LYS A 33 5.48 2.87 -7.42
C LYS A 33 5.30 3.20 -5.94
N LEU A 34 5.02 2.21 -5.10
CA LEU A 34 4.93 2.42 -3.64
C LEU A 34 6.30 2.69 -3.02
N GLU A 35 7.35 1.99 -3.47
CA GLU A 35 8.73 2.21 -3.03
C GLU A 35 9.23 3.62 -3.40
N ASP A 36 8.91 4.09 -4.60
CA ASP A 36 9.27 5.43 -5.09
C ASP A 36 8.60 6.57 -4.29
N LEU A 37 7.47 6.28 -3.64
CA LEU A 37 6.65 7.25 -2.90
C LEU A 37 6.69 7.02 -1.38
N ASP A 38 7.48 6.08 -0.88
CA ASP A 38 7.54 5.76 0.54
C ASP A 38 8.07 6.95 1.35
N GLY A 39 7.30 7.33 2.38
CA GLY A 39 7.58 8.51 3.21
C GLY A 39 7.01 9.83 2.68
N GLU A 40 6.53 9.88 1.44
CA GLU A 40 5.98 11.11 0.83
C GLU A 40 4.57 11.42 1.33
N ILE A 41 4.25 12.70 1.46
CA ILE A 41 2.88 13.17 1.76
C ILE A 41 2.17 13.43 0.44
N LEU A 42 1.17 12.60 0.13
CA LEU A 42 0.37 12.75 -1.09
C LEU A 42 -0.63 13.91 -0.97
N GLU A 43 -1.11 14.41 -2.10
CA GLU A 43 -2.15 15.43 -2.12
C GLU A 43 -3.42 14.94 -1.40
N ASN A 44 -4.02 15.82 -0.59
CA ASN A 44 -5.26 15.58 0.14
C ASN A 44 -5.19 14.51 1.25
N VAL A 45 -4.00 14.18 1.75
CA VAL A 45 -3.81 13.36 2.95
C VAL A 45 -2.79 13.98 3.91
N ASP A 46 -3.06 13.89 5.21
CA ASP A 46 -2.21 14.50 6.26
C ASP A 46 -1.15 13.53 6.82
N LYS A 47 -1.06 12.32 6.27
CA LYS A 47 -0.13 11.29 6.73
C LYS A 47 0.75 10.85 5.56
N PRO A 48 2.06 10.66 5.79
CA PRO A 48 2.94 10.15 4.75
C PRO A 48 2.51 8.74 4.35
N LEU A 49 2.70 8.41 3.08
CA LEU A 49 2.59 7.05 2.57
C LEU A 49 3.65 6.19 3.27
N ILE A 50 3.25 4.99 3.69
CA ILE A 50 4.14 4.00 4.26
C ILE A 50 3.97 2.71 3.47
N HIS A 51 5.08 2.17 2.99
CA HIS A 51 5.13 0.87 2.32
C HIS A 51 5.98 -0.12 3.13
N ILE A 52 5.40 -1.29 3.45
CA ILE A 52 6.09 -2.35 4.20
C ILE A 52 6.08 -3.64 3.37
N PRO A 53 7.24 -4.11 2.87
CA PRO A 53 7.33 -5.42 2.25
C PRO A 53 7.17 -6.52 3.30
N LEU A 54 6.41 -7.56 2.94
CA LEU A 54 6.09 -8.70 3.79
C LEU A 54 6.82 -9.95 3.30
N VAL A 55 7.02 -10.89 4.23
CA VAL A 55 7.49 -12.26 3.93
C VAL A 55 6.33 -13.26 3.96
N ARG A 56 5.24 -12.93 4.68
CA ARG A 56 4.11 -13.80 5.02
C ARG A 56 2.82 -12.99 5.04
N GLU A 57 1.74 -13.56 4.52
CA GLU A 57 0.42 -12.91 4.47
C GLU A 57 -0.13 -12.64 5.87
N GLU A 58 0.05 -13.57 6.82
CA GLU A 58 -0.44 -13.44 8.20
C GLU A 58 0.15 -12.23 8.94
N SER A 59 1.40 -11.88 8.63
CA SER A 59 2.07 -10.70 9.18
C SER A 59 1.44 -9.41 8.64
N GLY A 60 1.08 -9.40 7.36
CA GLY A 60 0.43 -8.26 6.71
C GLY A 60 -0.93 -7.93 7.31
N VAL A 61 -1.73 -8.96 7.63
CA VAL A 61 -3.03 -8.79 8.27
C VAL A 61 -2.88 -8.10 9.63
N SER A 62 -1.96 -8.60 10.46
CA SER A 62 -1.72 -8.07 11.80
C SER A 62 -1.19 -6.62 11.76
N LEU A 63 -0.25 -6.34 10.86
CA LEU A 63 0.34 -5.03 10.65
C LEU A 63 -0.71 -4.01 10.18
N SER A 64 -1.51 -4.39 9.18
CA SER A 64 -2.58 -3.55 8.61
C SER A 64 -3.68 -3.28 9.63
N ALA A 65 -4.04 -4.27 10.47
CA ALA A 65 -4.99 -4.07 11.56
C ALA A 65 -4.45 -3.06 12.59
N GLY A 66 -3.20 -3.20 13.02
CA GLY A 66 -2.56 -2.27 13.95
C GLY A 66 -2.48 -0.85 13.39
N ALA A 67 -2.06 -0.69 12.14
CA ALA A 67 -2.01 0.61 11.47
C ALA A 67 -3.40 1.25 11.36
N TYR A 68 -4.44 0.45 11.08
CA TYR A 68 -5.81 0.93 11.05
C TYR A 68 -6.30 1.42 12.42
N LEU A 69 -6.01 0.67 13.48
CA LEU A 69 -6.30 1.10 14.85
C LEU A 69 -5.52 2.38 15.25
N GLY A 70 -4.34 2.61 14.66
CA GLY A 70 -3.58 3.87 14.74
C GLY A 70 -4.15 5.00 13.86
N GLY A 71 -5.31 4.81 13.24
CA GLY A 71 -6.03 5.80 12.45
C GLY A 71 -5.53 5.95 11.01
N ARG A 72 -4.79 4.98 10.45
CA ARG A 72 -4.44 4.98 9.01
C ARG A 72 -5.49 4.19 8.21
N LYS A 73 -5.67 4.52 6.93
CA LYS A 73 -6.37 3.63 5.99
C LYS A 73 -5.34 2.77 5.27
N THR A 74 -5.58 1.47 5.24
CA THR A 74 -4.58 0.47 4.88
C THR A 74 -5.03 -0.32 3.65
N ALA A 75 -4.06 -0.77 2.86
CA ALA A 75 -4.27 -1.73 1.78
C ALA A 75 -3.21 -2.83 1.83
N MET A 76 -3.65 -4.06 1.57
CA MET A 76 -2.76 -5.19 1.37
C MET A 76 -2.71 -5.54 -0.11
N VAL A 77 -1.51 -5.59 -0.68
CA VAL A 77 -1.29 -6.05 -2.05
C VAL A 77 -0.72 -7.45 -1.98
N ILE A 78 -1.58 -8.42 -2.28
CA ILE A 78 -1.27 -9.84 -2.27
C ILE A 78 -1.70 -10.45 -3.60
N GLN A 79 -1.12 -11.60 -3.94
CA GLN A 79 -1.63 -12.42 -5.02
C GLN A 79 -1.69 -13.87 -4.55
N ASN A 80 -2.78 -14.56 -4.86
CA ASN A 80 -2.84 -16.00 -4.65
C ASN A 80 -1.78 -16.66 -5.55
N GLN A 81 -1.11 -17.69 -5.02
CA GLN A 81 -0.16 -18.48 -5.83
C GLN A 81 -0.88 -19.25 -6.94
#